data_AF-A0A4R0DA00-F1
#
_entry.id   AF-A0A4R0DA00-F1
#
_cell.length_a   1.000
_cell.length_b   1.000
_cell.length_c   1.000
_cell.angle_alpha   90.00
_cell.angle_beta   90.00
_cell.angle_gamma   90.00
#
_symmetry.space_group_name_H-M   'P 1'
#
loop_
_entity.id
_entity.type
_entity.pdbx_description
1 polymer ?
#
loop_
_entity_poly.entity_id
_entity_poly.type
_entity_poly.pdbx_seq_one_letter_code
_entity_poly.pdbx_strand_id
1 'polypeptide(L)'
;MKITSVHFRHITHFADLKLELNYHDLPITLILGDQSAGKTSLLRFSYQALTWFAARYKDLRTAGLVMQDQDIMQTRLQAKIDVCVEIPAEIGSLAESSNTQIESTQHCDWQLYKTLNSSGVGVSKAETAKLEKMVQLYQHAIKHDPMQGLPLIAYYPAERFVNEVNLLNKNNPLILQPGHAYEIAAIPFTTFTRFFEWLREISDIENAQSAQLLHKLYQQQQSELAQTLNQSLLHAYTQMHAPSLQALKDALQIVLPEIEDLYLQHLPKLQLMVRCQGKDMLYQQLSNSQRNWIALVGDIVRRLCLLNPNSLYPCREGDGILLIDQIDHQLDQQQAAQILTRLHQAFPRLQIIATGNRSELLEQAERFQCLKLEHQQLHPIAWQSLQPQFAEIYADVLETTHTTEDVSLQEQNPTQLGTAEILQQIQNHLTAEQKQELLQRLQQLDSEPTPDQLPES
;
A
#
# COMPACT_ATOMS: atom_id res chain seq x y z
N MET A 1 -13.54 -7.59 -10.79
CA MET A 1 -12.63 -8.75 -10.79
C MET A 1 -12.00 -8.86 -9.42
N LYS A 2 -12.14 -10.03 -8.79
CA LYS A 2 -11.67 -10.30 -7.42
C LYS A 2 -10.90 -11.60 -7.37
N ILE A 3 -9.80 -11.69 -6.62
CA ILE A 3 -9.13 -12.97 -6.38
C ILE A 3 -9.93 -13.78 -5.37
N THR A 4 -10.24 -15.03 -5.71
CA THR A 4 -10.83 -15.99 -4.78
C THR A 4 -9.77 -16.91 -4.19
N SER A 5 -8.78 -17.32 -5.00
CA SER A 5 -7.64 -18.09 -4.49
C SER A 5 -6.38 -17.96 -5.35
N VAL A 6 -5.23 -18.16 -4.71
CA VAL A 6 -3.94 -18.33 -5.37
C VAL A 6 -3.23 -19.54 -4.77
N HIS A 7 -2.78 -20.47 -5.62
CA HIS A 7 -2.04 -21.67 -5.23
C HIS A 7 -0.61 -21.58 -5.74
N PHE A 8 0.34 -21.63 -4.82
CA PHE A 8 1.77 -21.66 -5.10
C PHE A 8 2.31 -23.07 -4.90
N ARG A 9 3.00 -23.62 -5.90
CA ARG A 9 3.71 -24.90 -5.78
C ARG A 9 5.17 -24.72 -6.15
N HIS A 10 6.05 -25.09 -5.23
CA HIS A 10 7.51 -25.06 -5.39
C HIS A 10 8.05 -23.67 -5.76
N ILE A 11 7.53 -22.62 -5.11
CA ILE A 11 7.92 -21.23 -5.35
C ILE A 11 8.70 -20.73 -4.16
N THR A 12 9.89 -20.20 -4.40
CA THR A 12 10.85 -19.72 -3.38
C THR A 12 11.08 -20.77 -2.29
N HIS A 13 10.46 -20.63 -1.14
CA HIS A 13 10.55 -21.55 0.00
C HIS A 13 9.23 -22.27 0.27
N PHE A 14 8.17 -22.01 -0.51
CA PHE A 14 6.88 -22.68 -0.42
C PHE A 14 6.84 -23.93 -1.29
N ALA A 15 6.77 -25.10 -0.65
CA ALA A 15 6.53 -26.35 -1.37
C ALA A 15 5.11 -26.41 -1.95
N ASP A 16 4.12 -26.12 -1.13
CA ASP A 16 2.71 -26.05 -1.47
C ASP A 16 2.03 -25.09 -0.50
N LEU A 17 1.49 -23.98 -1.00
CA LEU A 17 0.74 -23.01 -0.20
C LEU A 17 -0.45 -22.49 -0.99
N LYS A 18 -1.65 -22.62 -0.43
CA LYS A 18 -2.89 -22.07 -0.99
C LYS A 18 -3.36 -20.88 -0.14
N LEU A 19 -3.53 -19.74 -0.79
CA LEU A 19 -4.15 -18.53 -0.23
C LEU A 19 -5.61 -18.49 -0.69
N GLU A 20 -6.55 -18.59 0.25
CA GLU A 20 -7.99 -18.47 0.01
C GLU A 20 -8.47 -17.12 0.54
N LEU A 21 -9.24 -16.39 -0.27
CA LEU A 21 -9.61 -14.99 -0.02
C LEU A 21 -11.13 -14.85 -0.02
N ASN A 22 -11.69 -14.46 1.13
CA ASN A 22 -13.14 -14.39 1.35
C ASN A 22 -13.65 -12.95 1.19
N TYR A 23 -13.45 -12.38 -0.01
CA TYR A 23 -13.73 -10.96 -0.27
C TYR A 23 -15.21 -10.57 -0.07
N HIS A 24 -16.15 -11.48 -0.33
CA HIS A 24 -17.60 -11.19 -0.17
C HIS A 24 -17.98 -10.88 1.28
N ASP A 25 -17.33 -11.54 2.23
CA ASP A 25 -17.57 -11.33 3.66
C ASP A 25 -16.70 -10.19 4.19
N LEU A 26 -15.42 -10.19 3.80
CA LEU A 26 -14.38 -9.32 4.36
C LEU A 26 -13.56 -8.72 3.21
N PRO A 27 -13.75 -7.43 2.87
CA PRO A 27 -13.15 -6.82 1.69
C PRO A 27 -11.62 -6.62 1.80
N ILE A 28 -11.08 -6.75 3.01
CA ILE A 28 -9.66 -6.62 3.32
C ILE A 28 -9.13 -7.96 3.83
N THR A 29 -8.02 -8.41 3.27
CA THR A 29 -7.22 -9.52 3.80
C THR A 29 -5.89 -8.98 4.33
N LEU A 30 -5.60 -9.28 5.60
CA LEU A 30 -4.34 -8.92 6.25
C LEU A 30 -3.53 -10.19 6.54
N ILE A 31 -2.32 -10.25 6.01
CA ILE A 31 -1.38 -11.36 6.21
C ILE A 31 -0.24 -10.89 7.13
N LEU A 32 -0.24 -11.38 8.36
CA LEU A 32 0.82 -11.16 9.34
C LEU A 32 1.81 -12.31 9.38
N GLY A 33 3.00 -12.06 9.89
CA GLY A 33 4.02 -13.07 10.10
C GLY A 33 5.36 -12.42 10.38
N ASP A 34 6.34 -13.22 10.80
CA ASP A 34 7.65 -12.69 11.15
C ASP A 34 8.43 -12.19 9.92
N GLN A 35 9.51 -11.46 10.17
CA GLN A 35 10.49 -11.17 9.12
C GLN A 35 10.98 -12.48 8.52
N SER A 36 11.27 -12.49 7.21
CA SER A 36 11.66 -13.69 6.44
C SER A 36 10.60 -14.80 6.27
N ALA A 37 9.39 -14.68 6.83
CA ALA A 37 8.33 -15.70 6.66
C ALA A 37 7.88 -15.90 5.19
N GLY A 38 8.12 -14.93 4.30
CA GLY A 38 7.78 -15.01 2.89
C GLY A 38 6.58 -14.18 2.43
N LYS A 39 6.08 -13.28 3.28
CA LYS A 39 4.92 -12.41 3.00
C LYS A 39 5.02 -11.67 1.66
N THR A 40 6.17 -11.04 1.40
CA THR A 40 6.46 -10.37 0.12
C THR A 40 6.34 -11.31 -1.07
N SER A 41 6.76 -12.56 -0.94
CA SER A 41 6.66 -13.54 -2.03
C SER A 41 5.19 -13.83 -2.38
N LEU A 42 4.31 -13.96 -1.38
CA LEU A 42 2.88 -14.20 -1.62
C LEU A 42 2.25 -13.09 -2.48
N LEU A 43 2.46 -11.83 -2.10
CA LEU A 43 1.90 -10.68 -2.85
C LEU A 43 2.57 -10.53 -4.22
N ARG A 44 3.91 -10.68 -4.28
CA ARG A 44 4.69 -10.59 -5.51
C ARG A 44 4.20 -11.57 -6.57
N PHE A 45 4.07 -12.85 -6.21
CA PHE A 45 3.65 -13.87 -7.17
C PHE A 45 2.16 -13.81 -7.50
N SER A 46 1.31 -13.35 -6.55
CA SER A 46 -0.08 -13.01 -6.85
C SER A 46 -0.17 -11.90 -7.89
N TYR A 47 0.56 -10.80 -7.69
CA TYR A 47 0.62 -9.69 -8.65
C TYR A 47 1.15 -10.16 -10.00
N GLN A 48 2.23 -10.93 -10.01
CA GLN A 48 2.80 -11.50 -11.21
C GLN A 48 1.75 -12.27 -12.02
N ALA A 49 0.95 -13.12 -11.37
CA ALA A 49 -0.11 -13.86 -12.05
C ALA A 49 -1.18 -12.93 -12.64
N LEU A 50 -1.54 -11.86 -11.92
CA LEU A 50 -2.53 -10.87 -12.36
C LEU A 50 -2.04 -9.98 -13.52
N THR A 51 -0.73 -9.74 -13.65
CA THR A 51 -0.20 -8.94 -14.78
C THR A 51 -0.54 -9.52 -16.15
N TRP A 52 -0.85 -10.82 -16.23
CA TRP A 52 -1.27 -11.47 -17.46
C TRP A 52 -2.61 -10.92 -17.96
N PHE A 53 -3.55 -10.56 -17.07
CA PHE A 53 -4.80 -9.90 -17.49
C PHE A 53 -4.50 -8.59 -18.24
N ALA A 54 -3.69 -7.72 -17.64
CA ALA A 54 -3.30 -6.44 -18.23
C ALA A 54 -2.61 -6.61 -19.59
N ALA A 55 -1.67 -7.56 -19.69
CA ALA A 55 -0.97 -7.87 -20.92
C ALA A 55 -1.91 -8.35 -22.02
N ARG A 56 -2.79 -9.32 -21.70
CA ARG A 56 -3.75 -9.91 -22.64
C ARG A 56 -4.83 -8.93 -23.07
N TYR A 57 -5.21 -7.99 -22.20
CA TYR A 57 -6.15 -6.93 -22.53
C TYR A 57 -5.60 -5.99 -23.62
N LYS A 58 -4.29 -5.67 -23.56
CA LYS A 58 -3.61 -4.88 -24.59
C LYS A 58 -3.44 -5.65 -25.88
N ASP A 59 -2.95 -6.89 -25.78
CA ASP A 59 -2.77 -7.81 -26.90
C ASP A 59 -2.83 -9.25 -26.39
N LEU A 60 -3.74 -10.05 -26.95
CA LEU A 60 -3.97 -11.46 -26.60
C LEU A 60 -2.71 -12.34 -26.71
N ARG A 61 -1.68 -11.90 -27.45
CA ARG A 61 -0.40 -12.64 -27.57
C ARG A 61 0.66 -12.17 -26.58
N THR A 62 0.53 -10.97 -26.01
CA THR A 62 1.53 -10.42 -25.09
C THR A 62 1.49 -11.16 -23.75
N ALA A 63 2.66 -11.63 -23.30
CA ALA A 63 2.80 -12.28 -22.00
C ALA A 63 2.82 -11.24 -20.88
N GLY A 64 2.27 -11.61 -19.72
CA GLY A 64 2.48 -10.87 -18.49
C GLY A 64 3.90 -11.08 -17.96
N LEU A 65 4.12 -10.69 -16.71
CA LEU A 65 5.37 -10.93 -16.03
C LEU A 65 5.61 -12.43 -15.85
N VAL A 66 6.82 -12.87 -16.19
CA VAL A 66 7.23 -14.28 -16.21
C VAL A 66 8.16 -14.59 -15.05
N MET A 67 8.02 -15.78 -14.48
CA MET A 67 8.80 -16.24 -13.33
C MET A 67 10.25 -16.44 -13.73
N GLN A 68 11.18 -16.07 -12.85
CA GLN A 68 12.60 -16.25 -13.07
C GLN A 68 13.05 -17.64 -12.62
N ASP A 69 14.17 -18.12 -13.16
CA ASP A 69 14.71 -19.44 -12.81
C ASP A 69 15.03 -19.53 -11.31
N GLN A 70 15.49 -18.41 -10.72
CA GLN A 70 15.79 -18.27 -9.29
C GLN A 70 14.55 -18.30 -8.37
N ASP A 71 13.34 -18.14 -8.92
CA ASP A 71 12.11 -18.18 -8.14
C ASP A 71 11.64 -19.62 -7.88
N ILE A 72 12.21 -20.61 -8.57
CA ILE A 72 11.91 -22.03 -8.35
C ILE A 72 12.53 -22.45 -7.03
N MET A 73 11.75 -23.17 -6.22
CA MET A 73 12.22 -23.70 -4.94
C MET A 73 13.48 -24.54 -5.11
N GLN A 74 14.45 -24.34 -4.21
CA GLN A 74 15.69 -25.11 -4.22
C GLN A 74 15.38 -26.62 -4.26
N THR A 75 16.14 -27.37 -5.06
CA THR A 75 15.94 -28.82 -5.35
C THR A 75 14.73 -29.20 -6.21
N ARG A 76 13.91 -28.24 -6.66
CA ARG A 76 12.80 -28.50 -7.58
C ARG A 76 13.15 -28.08 -9.00
N LEU A 77 12.57 -28.78 -9.97
CA LEU A 77 12.75 -28.51 -11.41
C LEU A 77 11.60 -27.68 -11.98
N GLN A 78 10.52 -27.52 -11.24
CA GLN A 78 9.32 -26.84 -11.70
C GLN A 78 8.66 -26.06 -10.57
N ALA A 79 8.13 -24.89 -10.92
CA ALA A 79 7.27 -24.07 -10.08
C ALA A 79 5.96 -23.75 -10.81
N LYS A 80 4.88 -23.58 -10.05
CA LYS A 80 3.53 -23.35 -10.57
C LYS A 80 2.78 -22.30 -9.74
N ILE A 81 2.10 -21.38 -10.42
CA ILE A 81 1.09 -20.48 -9.84
C ILE A 81 -0.25 -20.81 -10.48
N ASP A 82 -1.24 -21.17 -9.68
CA ASP A 82 -2.64 -21.20 -10.10
C ASP A 82 -3.36 -20.02 -9.47
N VAL A 83 -4.06 -19.22 -10.27
CA VAL A 83 -4.88 -18.12 -9.77
C VAL A 83 -6.30 -18.29 -10.25
N CYS A 84 -7.24 -18.04 -9.34
CA CYS A 84 -8.66 -18.03 -9.62
C CYS A 84 -9.22 -16.66 -9.26
N VAL A 85 -9.94 -16.05 -10.19
CA VAL A 85 -10.63 -14.79 -9.98
C VAL A 85 -12.12 -14.93 -10.28
N GLU A 86 -12.90 -14.15 -9.57
CA GLU A 86 -14.31 -13.93 -9.85
C GLU A 86 -14.50 -12.81 -10.86
N ILE A 87 -15.37 -13.08 -11.83
CA ILE A 87 -15.82 -12.17 -12.87
C ILE A 87 -17.07 -11.44 -12.35
N PRO A 88 -17.10 -10.09 -12.38
CA PRO A 88 -18.29 -9.33 -12.00
C PRO A 88 -19.51 -9.75 -12.83
N ALA A 89 -20.65 -9.90 -12.16
CA ALA A 89 -21.89 -10.33 -12.81
C ALA A 89 -22.35 -9.36 -13.92
N GLU A 90 -21.99 -8.08 -13.83
CA GLU A 90 -22.41 -7.05 -14.78
C GLU A 90 -21.78 -7.22 -16.17
N ILE A 91 -20.60 -7.83 -16.27
CA ILE A 91 -19.90 -8.02 -17.55
C ILE A 91 -20.21 -9.38 -18.21
N GLY A 92 -21.07 -10.18 -17.58
CA GLY A 92 -21.49 -11.50 -18.04
C GLY A 92 -20.68 -12.64 -17.42
N SER A 93 -20.88 -13.85 -17.95
CA SER A 93 -20.27 -15.08 -17.44
C SER A 93 -19.62 -15.89 -18.57
N LEU A 94 -18.73 -16.80 -18.20
CA LEU A 94 -18.15 -17.75 -19.15
C LEU A 94 -19.23 -18.77 -19.59
N ALA A 95 -19.14 -19.22 -20.84
CA ALA A 95 -20.02 -20.27 -21.35
C ALA A 95 -19.81 -21.59 -20.59
N GLU A 96 -20.90 -22.25 -20.21
CA GLU A 96 -20.88 -23.57 -19.58
C GLU A 96 -20.15 -24.56 -20.50
N SER A 97 -19.13 -25.23 -19.97
CA SER A 97 -18.47 -26.32 -20.69
C SER A 97 -19.35 -27.57 -20.58
N SER A 98 -19.55 -28.29 -21.68
CA SER A 98 -20.45 -29.45 -21.77
C SER A 98 -20.00 -30.70 -20.99
N ASN A 99 -19.00 -30.59 -20.11
CA ASN A 99 -18.42 -31.71 -19.37
C ASN A 99 -18.70 -31.58 -17.87
N THR A 100 -19.81 -32.17 -17.42
CA THR A 100 -20.08 -32.81 -16.09
C THR A 100 -19.34 -32.35 -14.82
N GLN A 101 -19.00 -31.07 -14.69
CA GLN A 101 -18.74 -30.43 -13.40
C GLN A 101 -19.42 -29.07 -13.47
N ILE A 102 -20.20 -28.73 -12.45
CA ILE A 102 -20.84 -27.43 -12.28
C ILE A 102 -19.70 -26.43 -12.01
N GLU A 103 -18.96 -26.04 -13.05
CA GLU A 103 -18.02 -24.93 -12.96
C GLU A 103 -18.87 -23.67 -12.86
N SER A 104 -18.76 -22.96 -11.74
CA SER A 104 -19.35 -21.64 -11.56
C SER A 104 -18.90 -20.74 -12.71
N THR A 105 -19.84 -20.36 -13.58
CA THR A 105 -19.59 -19.59 -14.81
C THR A 105 -18.97 -18.20 -14.56
N GLN A 106 -18.98 -17.75 -13.30
CA GLN A 106 -18.37 -16.51 -12.85
C GLN A 106 -16.92 -16.66 -12.37
N HIS A 107 -16.32 -17.84 -12.42
CA HIS A 107 -14.93 -18.04 -12.03
C HIS A 107 -14.03 -18.22 -13.25
N CYS A 108 -12.91 -17.51 -13.26
CA CYS A 108 -11.87 -17.59 -14.27
C CYS A 108 -10.55 -18.00 -13.63
N ASP A 109 -10.02 -19.15 -14.03
CA ASP A 109 -8.71 -19.62 -13.62
C ASP A 109 -7.70 -19.57 -14.77
N TRP A 110 -6.44 -19.30 -14.43
CA TRP A 110 -5.30 -19.52 -15.32
C TRP A 110 -4.08 -19.98 -14.53
N GLN A 111 -3.17 -20.62 -15.24
CA GLN A 111 -2.03 -21.32 -14.64
C GLN A 111 -0.73 -20.89 -15.30
N LEU A 112 0.28 -20.61 -14.48
CA LEU A 112 1.61 -20.21 -14.91
C LEU A 112 2.64 -21.21 -14.42
N TYR A 113 3.54 -21.60 -15.31
CA TYR A 113 4.55 -22.62 -15.06
C TYR A 113 5.93 -22.09 -15.42
N LYS A 114 6.92 -22.51 -14.63
CA LYS A 114 8.32 -22.37 -14.93
C LYS A 114 9.00 -23.71 -14.71
N THR A 115 9.64 -24.26 -15.75
CA THR A 115 10.25 -25.59 -15.71
C THR A 115 11.68 -25.53 -16.22
N LEU A 116 12.65 -26.01 -15.44
CA LEU A 116 14.03 -26.15 -15.86
C LEU A 116 14.18 -27.34 -16.81
N ASN A 117 14.84 -27.12 -17.93
CA ASN A 117 15.24 -28.20 -18.82
C ASN A 117 16.48 -28.94 -18.28
N SER A 118 16.90 -30.00 -18.96
CA SER A 118 18.09 -30.79 -18.59
C SER A 118 19.40 -29.98 -18.57
N SER A 119 19.43 -28.82 -19.24
CA SER A 119 20.57 -27.90 -19.29
C SER A 119 20.49 -26.81 -18.21
N GLY A 120 19.49 -26.85 -17.33
CA GLY A 120 19.30 -25.86 -16.25
C GLY A 120 18.67 -24.53 -16.69
N VAL A 121 18.18 -24.43 -17.93
CA VAL A 121 17.52 -23.23 -18.46
C VAL A 121 16.00 -23.33 -18.28
N GLY A 122 15.39 -22.34 -17.64
CA GLY A 122 13.96 -22.32 -17.36
C GLY A 122 13.09 -21.93 -18.55
N VAL A 123 12.19 -22.83 -18.96
CA VAL A 123 11.14 -22.59 -19.94
C VAL A 123 9.84 -22.20 -19.23
N SER A 124 9.21 -21.13 -19.70
CA SER A 124 7.95 -20.64 -19.17
C SER A 124 6.77 -21.07 -20.03
N LYS A 125 5.71 -21.55 -19.40
CA LYS A 125 4.45 -21.94 -20.06
C LYS A 125 3.28 -21.29 -19.30
N ALA A 126 2.25 -20.89 -20.02
CA ALA A 126 1.02 -20.37 -19.43
C ALA A 126 -0.21 -21.00 -20.07
N GLU A 127 -1.23 -21.27 -19.27
CA GLU A 127 -2.52 -21.81 -19.69
C GLU A 127 -3.58 -20.73 -19.46
N THR A 128 -3.88 -19.95 -20.50
CA THR A 128 -4.67 -18.70 -20.41
C THR A 128 -6.01 -18.73 -21.13
N ALA A 129 -6.53 -19.92 -21.47
CA ALA A 129 -7.73 -20.03 -22.31
C ALA A 129 -8.98 -19.37 -21.68
N LYS A 130 -9.22 -19.53 -20.37
CA LYS A 130 -10.33 -18.85 -19.66
C LYS A 130 -10.07 -17.35 -19.52
N LEU A 131 -8.81 -16.95 -19.27
CA LEU A 131 -8.41 -15.55 -19.19
C LEU A 131 -8.67 -14.79 -20.51
N GLU A 132 -8.38 -15.40 -21.66
CA GLU A 132 -8.64 -14.80 -22.97
C GLU A 132 -10.13 -14.54 -23.20
N LYS A 133 -11.01 -15.46 -22.75
CA LYS A 133 -12.47 -15.27 -22.77
C LYS A 133 -12.90 -14.15 -21.83
N MET A 134 -12.33 -14.08 -20.63
CA MET A 134 -12.61 -12.99 -19.67
C MET A 134 -12.20 -11.62 -20.22
N VAL A 135 -11.07 -11.52 -20.92
CA VAL A 135 -10.64 -10.29 -21.61
C VAL A 135 -11.66 -9.89 -22.67
N GLN A 136 -12.18 -10.84 -23.45
CA GLN A 136 -13.23 -10.57 -24.43
C GLN A 136 -14.53 -10.08 -23.78
N LEU A 137 -14.90 -10.60 -22.60
CA LEU A 137 -16.06 -10.10 -21.84
C LEU A 137 -15.89 -8.62 -21.48
N TYR A 138 -14.74 -8.23 -20.93
CA TYR A 138 -14.44 -6.82 -20.65
C TYR A 138 -14.48 -5.95 -21.91
N GLN A 139 -13.89 -6.42 -23.02
CA GLN A 139 -13.91 -5.69 -24.29
C GLN A 139 -15.33 -5.51 -24.85
N HIS A 140 -16.20 -6.50 -24.69
CA HIS A 140 -17.60 -6.39 -25.08
C HIS A 140 -18.37 -5.44 -24.15
N ALA A 141 -18.20 -5.57 -22.83
CA ALA A 141 -18.88 -4.74 -21.85
C ALA A 141 -18.57 -3.25 -22.08
N ILE A 142 -17.30 -2.88 -22.29
CA ILE A 142 -16.87 -1.50 -22.56
C ILE A 142 -17.41 -0.95 -23.90
N LYS A 143 -17.59 -1.82 -24.90
CA LYS A 143 -18.20 -1.42 -26.18
C LYS A 143 -19.70 -1.12 -26.04
N HIS A 144 -20.38 -1.82 -25.14
CA HIS A 144 -21.83 -1.67 -24.93
C HIS A 144 -22.17 -0.59 -23.91
N ASP A 145 -21.34 -0.42 -22.88
CA ASP A 145 -21.51 0.58 -21.84
C ASP A 145 -20.21 1.40 -21.67
N PRO A 146 -20.18 2.66 -22.13
CA PRO A 146 -19.04 3.56 -21.93
C PRO A 146 -18.72 3.87 -20.47
N MET A 147 -19.65 3.64 -19.53
CA MET A 147 -19.40 3.80 -18.09
C MET A 147 -18.68 2.60 -17.48
N GLN A 148 -18.63 1.46 -18.19
CA GLN A 148 -17.92 0.28 -17.73
C GLN A 148 -16.42 0.57 -17.64
N GLY A 149 -15.88 0.48 -16.42
CA GLY A 149 -14.45 0.57 -16.16
C GLY A 149 -13.71 -0.77 -16.28
N LEU A 150 -12.39 -0.67 -16.17
CA LEU A 150 -11.48 -1.82 -16.09
C LEU A 150 -11.03 -2.07 -14.64
N PRO A 151 -10.74 -3.32 -14.27
CA PRO A 151 -10.37 -3.64 -12.89
C PRO A 151 -8.97 -3.14 -12.57
N LEU A 152 -8.79 -2.40 -11.49
CA LEU A 152 -7.47 -2.01 -10.99
C LEU A 152 -6.66 -3.26 -10.61
N ILE A 153 -5.39 -3.30 -11.01
CA ILE A 153 -4.42 -4.29 -10.56
C ILE A 153 -3.17 -3.52 -10.17
N ALA A 154 -2.97 -3.33 -8.86
CA ALA A 154 -1.83 -2.59 -8.34
C ALA A 154 -1.10 -3.39 -7.27
N TYR A 155 0.22 -3.29 -7.29
CA TYR A 155 1.11 -3.84 -6.28
C TYR A 155 2.11 -2.78 -5.83
N TYR A 156 2.16 -2.57 -4.53
CA TYR A 156 3.10 -1.67 -3.88
C TYR A 156 4.05 -2.49 -2.99
N PRO A 157 5.32 -2.68 -3.39
CA PRO A 157 6.31 -3.38 -2.57
C PRO A 157 6.63 -2.60 -1.29
N ALA A 158 7.32 -3.27 -0.36
CA ALA A 158 7.85 -2.66 0.86
C ALA A 158 8.81 -1.50 0.55
N GLU A 159 9.72 -1.71 -0.41
CA GLU A 159 10.64 -0.69 -0.91
C GLU A 159 9.89 0.29 -1.82
N ARG A 160 9.37 1.35 -1.22
CA ARG A 160 8.67 2.43 -1.91
C ARG A 160 9.24 3.78 -1.49
N PHE A 161 9.59 4.60 -2.48
CA PHE A 161 10.19 5.90 -2.20
C PHE A 161 9.83 6.93 -3.28
N VAL A 162 9.73 8.18 -2.83
CA VAL A 162 9.62 9.34 -3.71
C VAL A 162 11.04 9.86 -3.97
N ASN A 163 11.61 9.46 -5.10
CA ASN A 163 12.94 9.91 -5.52
C ASN A 163 12.93 11.37 -6.00
N GLU A 164 12.09 11.65 -7.00
CA GLU A 164 12.01 12.94 -7.67
C GLU A 164 10.56 13.30 -7.96
N VAL A 165 10.20 14.55 -7.69
CA VAL A 165 8.89 15.13 -8.04
C VAL A 165 9.05 15.83 -9.39
N ASN A 166 8.93 15.07 -10.48
CA ASN A 166 9.06 15.62 -11.81
C ASN A 166 7.73 16.27 -12.26
N LEU A 167 7.68 17.60 -12.20
CA LEU A 167 6.56 18.42 -12.68
C LEU A 167 6.88 19.12 -14.01
N LEU A 168 8.08 18.88 -14.57
CA LEU A 168 8.61 19.59 -15.73
C LEU A 168 8.34 18.85 -17.04
N ASN A 169 8.22 17.53 -17.00
CA ASN A 169 7.74 16.75 -18.13
C ASN A 169 6.27 17.13 -18.41
N LYS A 170 6.02 17.70 -19.60
CA LYS A 170 4.69 18.12 -20.04
C LYS A 170 4.38 17.59 -21.43
N ASN A 171 3.09 17.61 -21.79
CA ASN A 171 2.54 17.27 -23.10
C ASN A 171 2.80 15.82 -23.50
N ASN A 172 2.70 14.90 -22.54
CA ASN A 172 2.70 13.47 -22.83
C ASN A 172 1.26 12.93 -22.84
N PRO A 173 0.51 13.00 -23.97
CA PRO A 173 -0.88 12.56 -24.01
C PRO A 173 -1.05 11.06 -23.71
N LEU A 174 0.04 10.29 -23.77
CA LEU A 174 0.03 8.88 -23.44
C LEU A 174 -0.27 8.65 -21.95
N ILE A 175 0.14 9.57 -21.05
CA ILE A 175 -0.04 9.40 -19.58
C ILE A 175 -1.51 9.30 -19.16
N LEU A 176 -2.43 9.80 -20.00
CA LEU A 176 -3.88 9.78 -19.78
C LEU A 176 -4.56 8.53 -20.37
N GLN A 177 -3.82 7.66 -21.06
CA GLN A 177 -4.39 6.45 -21.66
C GLN A 177 -4.58 5.35 -20.61
N PRO A 178 -5.70 4.58 -20.67
CA PRO A 178 -5.97 3.51 -19.70
C PRO A 178 -4.85 2.47 -19.55
N GLY A 179 -4.11 2.20 -20.64
CA GLY A 179 -2.96 1.28 -20.61
C GLY A 179 -1.85 1.68 -19.61
N HIS A 180 -1.72 2.97 -19.27
CA HIS A 180 -0.72 3.45 -18.30
C HIS A 180 -1.12 3.19 -16.84
N ALA A 181 -2.36 2.77 -16.59
CA ALA A 181 -2.77 2.27 -15.28
C ALA A 181 -2.20 0.87 -15.00
N TYR A 182 -1.87 0.11 -16.05
CA TYR A 182 -1.31 -1.24 -16.00
C TYR A 182 0.17 -1.33 -16.35
N GLU A 183 0.89 -0.21 -16.43
CA GLU A 183 2.35 -0.26 -16.52
C GLU A 183 2.88 -1.13 -15.37
N ILE A 184 3.62 -2.17 -15.73
CA ILE A 184 4.14 -3.17 -14.78
C ILE A 184 5.11 -2.45 -13.86
N ALA A 185 4.75 -2.37 -12.57
CA ALA A 185 5.65 -1.84 -11.56
C ALA A 185 6.90 -2.72 -11.48
N ALA A 186 8.06 -2.09 -11.29
CA ALA A 186 9.25 -2.83 -10.91
C ALA A 186 8.94 -3.59 -9.61
N ILE A 187 9.15 -4.90 -9.64
CA ILE A 187 8.80 -5.77 -8.53
C ILE A 187 9.65 -5.53 -7.27
N PRO A 188 10.97 -5.23 -7.36
CA PRO A 188 11.76 -5.07 -6.14
C PRO A 188 11.49 -3.76 -5.42
N PHE A 189 11.11 -2.70 -6.14
CA PHE A 189 10.80 -1.39 -5.57
C PHE A 189 9.88 -0.60 -6.50
N THR A 190 9.15 0.37 -5.96
CA THR A 190 8.32 1.27 -6.77
C THR A 190 8.64 2.75 -6.52
N THR A 191 8.49 3.55 -7.57
CA THR A 191 8.55 5.01 -7.51
C THR A 191 7.25 5.61 -8.03
N PHE A 192 7.03 6.89 -7.75
CA PHE A 192 5.76 7.56 -8.03
C PHE A 192 5.86 8.63 -9.13
N THR A 193 6.88 8.54 -10.00
CA THR A 193 7.11 9.52 -11.07
C THR A 193 5.88 9.71 -11.96
N ARG A 194 5.20 8.60 -12.33
CA ARG A 194 3.97 8.64 -13.16
C ARG A 194 2.81 9.34 -12.49
N PHE A 195 2.71 9.24 -11.17
CA PHE A 195 1.72 10.00 -10.41
C PHE A 195 1.96 11.50 -10.52
N PHE A 196 3.19 11.97 -10.35
CA PHE A 196 3.49 13.41 -10.45
C PHE A 196 3.33 13.96 -11.87
N GLU A 197 3.73 13.18 -12.89
CA GLU A 197 3.47 13.54 -14.30
C GLU A 197 1.97 13.66 -14.57
N TRP A 198 1.17 12.69 -14.12
CA TRP A 198 -0.28 12.70 -14.26
C TRP A 198 -0.95 13.84 -13.49
N LEU A 199 -0.55 14.07 -12.23
CA LEU A 199 -1.06 15.15 -11.40
C LEU A 199 -0.82 16.51 -12.07
N ARG A 200 0.34 16.68 -12.69
CA ARG A 200 0.69 17.89 -13.42
C ARG A 200 -0.25 18.13 -14.60
N GLU A 201 -0.43 17.11 -15.44
CA GLU A 201 -1.29 17.19 -16.63
C GLU A 201 -2.76 17.42 -16.27
N ILE A 202 -3.31 16.62 -15.35
CA ILE A 202 -4.69 16.76 -14.90
C ILE A 202 -4.94 18.11 -14.24
N SER A 203 -3.99 18.61 -13.44
CA SER A 203 -4.12 19.94 -12.82
C SER A 203 -4.20 21.05 -13.86
N ASP A 204 -3.36 21.01 -14.91
CA ASP A 204 -3.40 22.00 -15.98
C ASP A 204 -4.71 21.90 -16.79
N ILE A 205 -5.19 20.67 -17.09
CA ILE A 205 -6.44 20.43 -17.82
C ILE A 205 -7.65 20.95 -17.03
N GLU A 206 -7.81 20.55 -15.77
CA GLU A 206 -8.96 20.95 -14.94
C GLU A 206 -8.94 22.46 -14.65
N ASN A 207 -7.77 23.06 -14.43
CA ASN A 207 -7.64 24.51 -14.26
C ASN A 207 -8.04 25.27 -15.54
N ALA A 208 -7.63 24.79 -16.73
CA ALA A 208 -8.01 25.40 -17.99
C ALA A 208 -9.52 25.29 -18.26
N GLN A 209 -10.11 24.13 -17.99
CA GLN A 209 -11.56 23.93 -18.09
C GLN A 209 -12.34 24.84 -17.12
N SER A 210 -11.89 24.94 -15.87
CA SER A 210 -12.47 25.83 -14.86
C SER A 210 -12.43 27.30 -15.29
N ALA A 211 -11.29 27.76 -15.83
CA ALA A 211 -11.14 29.13 -16.32
C ALA A 211 -12.06 29.42 -17.53
N GLN A 212 -12.18 28.47 -18.47
CA GLN A 212 -13.09 28.58 -19.61
C GLN A 212 -14.56 28.65 -19.17
N LEU A 213 -14.94 27.83 -18.18
CA LEU A 213 -16.27 27.81 -17.59
C LEU A 213 -16.60 29.14 -16.94
N LEU A 214 -15.71 29.67 -16.10
CA LEU A 214 -15.87 30.99 -15.49
C LEU A 214 -16.02 32.08 -16.57
N HIS A 215 -15.20 32.04 -17.63
CA HIS A 215 -15.30 33.01 -18.73
C HIS A 215 -16.68 32.97 -19.42
N LYS A 216 -17.22 31.78 -19.69
CA LYS A 216 -18.58 31.62 -20.25
C LYS A 216 -19.64 32.18 -19.31
N LEU A 217 -19.55 31.91 -18.01
CA LEU A 217 -20.50 32.45 -17.01
C LEU A 217 -20.45 33.97 -16.94
N TYR A 218 -19.25 34.58 -16.98
CA TYR A 218 -19.08 36.03 -17.00
C TYR A 218 -19.71 36.67 -18.25
N GLN A 219 -19.57 36.04 -19.43
CA GLN A 219 -20.23 36.52 -20.66
C GLN A 219 -21.76 36.39 -20.58
N GLN A 220 -22.28 35.31 -19.98
CA GLN A 220 -23.72 35.07 -19.86
C GLN A 220 -24.43 35.94 -18.82
N GLN A 221 -23.73 36.39 -17.78
CA GLN A 221 -24.28 37.33 -16.78
C GLN A 221 -24.73 38.68 -17.38
N GLN A 222 -24.30 39.03 -18.59
CA GLN A 222 -24.80 40.20 -19.30
C GLN A 222 -26.20 40.00 -19.90
N SER A 223 -26.80 38.80 -19.89
CA SER A 223 -27.99 38.48 -20.71
C SER A 223 -29.29 38.01 -20.03
N GLU A 224 -29.36 37.34 -18.85
CA GLU A 224 -30.58 37.21 -17.99
C GLU A 224 -30.52 36.07 -16.92
N LEU A 225 -31.23 36.32 -15.81
CA LEU A 225 -31.82 35.45 -14.75
C LEU A 225 -31.01 34.26 -14.17
N ALA A 226 -30.75 34.36 -12.86
CA ALA A 226 -30.02 33.43 -11.99
C ALA A 226 -30.50 31.95 -12.00
N GLN A 227 -31.67 31.63 -12.53
CA GLN A 227 -32.18 30.25 -12.61
C GLN A 227 -31.50 29.43 -13.72
N THR A 228 -31.12 30.07 -14.82
CA THR A 228 -30.33 29.45 -15.91
C THR A 228 -28.90 29.16 -15.48
N LEU A 229 -28.38 29.89 -14.49
CA LEU A 229 -27.03 29.76 -13.96
C LEU A 229 -26.81 28.42 -13.23
N ASN A 230 -27.79 27.97 -12.44
CA ASN A 230 -27.68 26.68 -11.73
C ASN A 230 -27.73 25.49 -12.69
N GLN A 231 -28.58 25.54 -13.72
CA GLN A 231 -28.64 24.48 -14.74
C GLN A 231 -27.38 24.45 -15.61
N SER A 232 -26.85 25.62 -15.97
CA SER A 232 -25.59 25.72 -16.72
C SER A 232 -24.36 25.34 -15.88
N LEU A 233 -24.33 25.65 -14.58
CA LEU A 233 -23.31 25.16 -13.64
C LEU A 233 -23.35 23.64 -13.50
N LEU A 234 -24.54 23.05 -13.33
CA LEU A 234 -24.70 21.60 -13.27
C LEU A 234 -24.28 20.94 -14.59
N HIS A 235 -24.69 21.51 -15.73
CA HIS A 235 -24.32 21.02 -17.06
C HIS A 235 -22.81 21.18 -17.34
N ALA A 236 -22.18 22.20 -16.77
CA ALA A 236 -20.75 22.42 -16.89
C ALA A 236 -19.94 21.51 -15.95
N TYR A 237 -20.47 21.20 -14.76
CA TYR A 237 -19.93 20.16 -13.88
C TYR A 237 -19.99 18.77 -14.53
N THR A 238 -21.06 18.46 -15.27
CA THR A 238 -21.14 17.22 -16.06
C THR A 238 -20.25 17.21 -17.31
N GLN A 239 -19.80 18.37 -17.79
CA GLN A 239 -18.85 18.49 -18.90
C GLN A 239 -17.38 18.45 -18.46
N MET A 240 -17.10 18.64 -17.16
CA MET A 240 -15.82 18.26 -16.58
C MET A 240 -15.74 16.73 -16.56
N HIS A 241 -15.18 16.15 -17.62
CA HIS A 241 -14.87 14.73 -17.65
C HIS A 241 -14.02 14.36 -16.41
N ALA A 242 -14.55 13.46 -15.57
CA ALA A 242 -13.96 12.85 -14.37
C ALA A 242 -13.17 13.81 -13.45
N PRO A 243 -13.74 14.27 -12.32
CA PRO A 243 -13.11 15.22 -11.40
C PRO A 243 -11.94 14.56 -10.63
N SER A 244 -10.82 14.41 -11.31
CA SER A 244 -9.67 13.62 -10.89
C SER A 244 -8.93 14.29 -9.74
N LEU A 245 -8.84 15.63 -9.74
CA LEU A 245 -8.29 16.36 -8.59
C LEU A 245 -9.19 16.25 -7.36
N GLN A 246 -10.51 16.32 -7.52
CA GLN A 246 -11.43 16.19 -6.39
C GLN A 246 -11.34 14.77 -5.81
N ALA A 247 -11.34 13.75 -6.66
CA ALA A 247 -11.16 12.36 -6.24
C ALA A 247 -9.83 12.16 -5.47
N LEU A 248 -8.76 12.83 -5.92
CA LEU A 248 -7.47 12.82 -5.23
C LEU A 248 -7.56 13.47 -3.84
N LYS A 249 -8.13 14.67 -3.75
CA LYS A 249 -8.29 15.39 -2.49
C LYS A 249 -9.15 14.62 -1.49
N ASP A 250 -10.28 14.08 -1.94
CA ASP A 250 -11.18 13.27 -1.11
C ASP A 250 -10.47 12.02 -0.58
N ALA A 251 -9.77 11.29 -1.44
CA ALA A 251 -9.03 10.09 -1.04
C ALA A 251 -7.90 10.41 -0.05
N LEU A 252 -7.14 11.49 -0.30
CA LEU A 252 -6.08 11.94 0.60
C LEU A 252 -6.64 12.36 1.96
N GLN A 253 -7.73 13.11 2.01
CA GLN A 253 -8.35 13.55 3.25
C GLN A 253 -8.88 12.37 4.09
N ILE A 254 -9.38 11.31 3.44
CA ILE A 254 -9.82 10.09 4.12
C ILE A 254 -8.61 9.33 4.70
N VAL A 255 -7.56 9.13 3.90
CA VAL A 255 -6.41 8.28 4.29
C VAL A 255 -5.45 9.00 5.25
N LEU A 256 -5.20 10.28 5.01
CA LEU A 256 -4.28 11.16 5.75
C LEU A 256 -5.03 12.45 6.18
N PRO A 257 -5.81 12.41 7.27
CA PRO A 257 -6.61 13.56 7.72
C PRO A 257 -5.80 14.81 8.04
N GLU A 258 -4.49 14.68 8.32
CA GLU A 258 -3.58 15.80 8.49
C GLU A 258 -3.32 16.60 7.20
N ILE A 259 -3.59 16.01 6.02
CA ILE A 259 -3.46 16.65 4.70
C ILE A 259 -4.81 17.25 4.31
N GLU A 260 -4.89 18.58 4.32
CA GLU A 260 -6.11 19.33 4.01
C GLU A 260 -6.23 19.65 2.52
N ASP A 261 -5.11 19.91 1.83
CA ASP A 261 -5.11 20.21 0.40
C ASP A 261 -3.77 19.86 -0.28
N LEU A 262 -3.84 19.60 -1.59
CA LEU A 262 -2.70 19.34 -2.47
C LEU A 262 -2.90 20.11 -3.78
N TYR A 263 -1.98 21.01 -4.12
CA TYR A 263 -2.13 21.85 -5.31
C TYR A 263 -0.78 22.27 -5.92
N LEU A 264 -0.82 22.72 -7.17
CA LEU A 264 0.36 23.24 -7.87
C LEU A 264 0.39 24.76 -7.79
N GLN A 265 1.46 25.31 -7.22
CA GLN A 265 1.75 26.73 -7.25
C GLN A 265 2.64 27.05 -8.45
N HIS A 266 2.21 27.97 -9.32
CA HIS A 266 2.91 28.28 -10.57
C HIS A 266 3.91 29.45 -10.45
N LEU A 267 3.68 30.37 -9.52
CA LEU A 267 4.50 31.58 -9.33
C LEU A 267 5.08 31.61 -7.90
N PRO A 268 6.34 32.02 -7.71
CA PRO A 268 7.32 32.47 -8.73
C PRO A 268 7.96 31.32 -9.52
N LYS A 269 7.83 30.07 -9.07
CA LYS A 269 8.25 28.86 -9.78
C LYS A 269 7.25 27.74 -9.54
N LEU A 270 7.21 26.76 -10.44
CA LEU A 270 6.30 25.60 -10.33
C LEU A 270 6.69 24.70 -9.15
N GLN A 271 5.80 24.56 -8.17
CA GLN A 271 6.01 23.76 -6.97
C GLN A 271 4.74 22.99 -6.59
N LEU A 272 4.90 21.79 -6.04
CA LEU A 272 3.83 21.05 -5.40
C LEU A 272 3.71 21.52 -3.95
N MET A 273 2.57 22.11 -3.63
CA MET A 273 2.23 22.65 -2.33
C MET A 273 1.25 21.72 -1.62
N VAL A 274 1.38 21.66 -0.30
CA VAL A 274 0.49 20.89 0.56
C VAL A 274 0.05 21.77 1.71
N ARG A 275 -1.25 21.79 1.99
CA ARG A 275 -1.79 22.35 3.23
C ARG A 275 -1.89 21.22 4.24
N CYS A 276 -1.05 21.26 5.26
CA CYS A 276 -0.98 20.24 6.30
C CYS A 276 -1.17 20.91 7.67
N GLN A 277 -2.17 20.46 8.43
CA GLN A 277 -2.48 21.00 9.78
C GLN A 277 -2.57 22.54 9.79
N GLY A 278 -3.32 23.11 8.84
CA GLY A 278 -3.52 24.55 8.68
C GLY A 278 -2.33 25.33 8.14
N LYS A 279 -1.21 24.69 7.80
CA LYS A 279 0.01 25.34 7.27
C LYS A 279 0.29 24.93 5.83
N ASP A 280 0.49 25.92 4.97
CA ASP A 280 0.94 25.69 3.59
C ASP A 280 2.46 25.50 3.57
N MET A 281 2.91 24.42 2.96
CA MET A 281 4.32 24.08 2.83
C MET A 281 4.62 23.35 1.53
N LEU A 282 5.91 23.27 1.18
CA LEU A 282 6.34 22.49 0.04
C LEU A 282 6.17 21.01 0.33
N TYR A 283 5.78 20.23 -0.68
CA TYR A 283 5.72 18.78 -0.58
C TYR A 283 7.04 18.16 -0.10
N GLN A 284 8.19 18.74 -0.49
CA GLN A 284 9.50 18.28 -0.02
C GLN A 284 9.76 18.49 1.47
N GLN A 285 9.01 19.37 2.14
CA GLN A 285 9.14 19.67 3.58
C GLN A 285 8.35 18.70 4.47
N LEU A 286 7.48 17.87 3.90
CA LEU A 286 6.76 16.84 4.63
C LEU A 286 7.69 15.72 5.10
N SER A 287 7.24 14.96 6.10
CA SER A 287 7.96 13.77 6.55
C SER A 287 8.06 12.73 5.44
N ASN A 288 9.06 11.85 5.51
CA ASN A 288 9.22 10.82 4.49
C ASN A 288 7.99 9.91 4.37
N SER A 289 7.39 9.57 5.50
CA SER A 289 6.14 8.81 5.57
C SER A 289 5.01 9.52 4.83
N GLN A 290 4.75 10.79 5.16
CA GLN A 290 3.69 11.58 4.52
C GLN A 290 3.89 11.68 3.00
N ARG A 291 5.11 11.95 2.54
CA ARG A 291 5.41 11.98 1.09
C ARG A 291 5.10 10.65 0.43
N ASN A 292 5.60 9.54 0.97
CA ASN A 292 5.36 8.22 0.41
C ASN A 292 3.87 7.84 0.40
N TRP A 293 3.12 8.18 1.44
CA TRP A 293 1.69 7.90 1.51
C TRP A 293 0.86 8.76 0.57
N ILE A 294 1.14 10.07 0.46
CA ILE A 294 0.49 10.93 -0.53
C ILE A 294 0.71 10.39 -1.94
N ALA A 295 1.94 9.96 -2.23
CA ALA A 295 2.29 9.44 -3.54
C ALA A 295 1.65 8.06 -3.83
N LEU A 296 1.56 7.18 -2.84
CA LEU A 296 0.87 5.89 -2.96
C LEU A 296 -0.62 6.06 -3.20
N VAL A 297 -1.31 6.86 -2.36
CA VAL A 297 -2.73 7.15 -2.53
C VAL A 297 -2.97 7.84 -3.86
N GLY A 298 -2.10 8.78 -4.23
CA GLY A 298 -2.15 9.47 -5.51
C GLY A 298 -2.00 8.55 -6.72
N ASP A 299 -1.11 7.55 -6.67
CA ASP A 299 -0.99 6.57 -7.75
C ASP A 299 -2.20 5.62 -7.84
N ILE A 300 -2.83 5.27 -6.71
CA ILE A 300 -4.09 4.51 -6.72
C ILE A 300 -5.19 5.32 -7.41
N VAL A 301 -5.37 6.59 -6.99
CA VAL A 301 -6.36 7.49 -7.59
C VAL A 301 -6.10 7.66 -9.09
N ARG A 302 -4.85 7.91 -9.48
CA ARG A 302 -4.45 7.98 -10.90
C ARG A 302 -4.94 6.76 -11.66
N ARG A 303 -4.62 5.54 -11.18
CA ARG A 303 -5.01 4.30 -11.86
C ARG A 303 -6.53 4.18 -11.96
N LEU A 304 -7.27 4.50 -10.89
CA LEU A 304 -8.73 4.45 -10.91
C LEU A 304 -9.33 5.44 -11.90
N CYS A 305 -8.85 6.68 -11.96
CA CYS A 305 -9.29 7.66 -12.96
C CYS A 305 -9.00 7.19 -14.40
N LEU A 306 -7.81 6.64 -14.65
CA LEU A 306 -7.44 6.12 -15.97
C LEU A 306 -8.27 4.91 -16.41
N LEU A 307 -8.66 4.06 -15.47
CA LEU A 307 -9.45 2.85 -15.73
C LEU A 307 -10.97 3.11 -15.77
N ASN A 308 -11.41 4.26 -15.26
CA ASN A 308 -12.82 4.67 -15.19
C ASN A 308 -12.98 6.12 -15.73
N PRO A 309 -12.58 6.41 -16.97
CA PRO A 309 -12.46 7.79 -17.48
C PRO A 309 -13.79 8.55 -17.58
N ASN A 310 -14.92 7.83 -17.57
CA ASN A 310 -16.26 8.43 -17.63
C ASN A 310 -16.97 8.45 -16.27
N SER A 311 -16.40 7.85 -15.22
CA SER A 311 -16.99 7.88 -13.88
C SER A 311 -16.78 9.24 -13.23
N LEU A 312 -17.83 9.73 -12.56
CA LEU A 312 -17.75 10.91 -11.71
C LEU A 312 -17.14 10.60 -10.34
N TYR A 313 -17.15 9.31 -9.94
CA TYR A 313 -16.67 8.84 -8.64
C TYR A 313 -15.71 7.66 -8.79
N PRO A 314 -14.59 7.80 -9.54
CA PRO A 314 -13.72 6.68 -9.89
C PRO A 314 -13.16 5.95 -8.66
N CYS A 315 -12.93 6.65 -7.55
CA CYS A 315 -12.45 6.03 -6.31
C CYS A 315 -13.53 5.20 -5.58
N ARG A 316 -14.81 5.57 -5.69
CA ARG A 316 -15.92 4.88 -5.04
C ARG A 316 -16.48 3.74 -5.90
N GLU A 317 -16.50 3.93 -7.21
CA GLU A 317 -17.12 3.02 -8.17
C GLU A 317 -16.14 2.05 -8.83
N GLY A 318 -14.86 2.43 -8.92
CA GLY A 318 -13.82 1.63 -9.53
C GLY A 318 -13.54 0.36 -8.74
N ASP A 319 -13.57 -0.77 -9.45
CA ASP A 319 -13.32 -2.09 -8.90
C ASP A 319 -11.88 -2.56 -9.19
N GLY A 320 -11.39 -3.55 -8.43
CA GLY A 320 -10.07 -4.15 -8.64
C GLY A 320 -9.46 -4.79 -7.41
N ILE A 321 -8.16 -5.03 -7.53
CA ILE A 321 -7.28 -5.73 -6.58
C ILE A 321 -6.09 -4.82 -6.25
N LEU A 322 -5.93 -4.50 -4.97
CA LEU A 322 -4.87 -3.69 -4.41
C LEU A 322 -3.99 -4.54 -3.49
N LEU A 323 -2.74 -4.74 -3.86
CA LEU A 323 -1.74 -5.49 -3.09
C LEU A 323 -0.75 -4.50 -2.47
N ILE A 324 -0.62 -4.48 -1.14
CA ILE A 324 0.35 -3.61 -0.46
C ILE A 324 1.21 -4.44 0.49
N ASP A 325 2.50 -4.53 0.19
CA ASP A 325 3.46 -5.22 1.04
C ASP A 325 3.98 -4.28 2.14
N GLN A 326 4.07 -4.81 3.36
CA GLN A 326 4.46 -4.08 4.57
C GLN A 326 3.71 -2.76 4.69
N ILE A 327 2.39 -2.85 4.82
CA ILE A 327 1.47 -1.70 4.92
C ILE A 327 1.84 -0.78 6.09
N ASP A 328 2.42 -1.34 7.14
CA ASP A 328 2.85 -0.68 8.36
C ASP A 328 4.21 0.03 8.26
N HIS A 329 4.93 -0.12 7.14
CA HIS A 329 6.23 0.52 6.96
C HIS A 329 6.12 2.06 7.04
N GLN A 330 6.93 2.66 7.91
CA GLN A 330 7.00 4.10 8.19
C GLN A 330 5.71 4.72 8.77
N LEU A 331 4.79 3.92 9.28
CA LEU A 331 3.62 4.42 10.03
C LEU A 331 3.89 4.48 11.53
N ASP A 332 3.32 5.47 12.22
CA ASP A 332 3.21 5.41 13.67
C ASP A 332 2.14 4.40 14.12
N GLN A 333 1.97 4.22 15.43
CA GLN A 333 0.98 3.28 16.00
C GLN A 333 -0.46 3.62 15.61
N GLN A 334 -0.86 4.89 15.75
CA GLN A 334 -2.23 5.31 15.47
C GLN A 334 -2.57 5.20 13.98
N GLN A 335 -1.64 5.55 13.11
CA GLN A 335 -1.78 5.41 11.67
C GLN A 335 -1.86 3.94 11.28
N ALA A 336 -0.98 3.07 11.80
CA ALA A 336 -1.00 1.64 11.51
C ALA A 336 -2.36 1.00 11.87
N ALA A 337 -2.94 1.37 13.02
CA ALA A 337 -4.25 0.85 13.44
C ALA A 337 -5.41 1.23 12.50
N GLN A 338 -5.35 2.40 11.87
CA GLN A 338 -6.47 2.95 11.10
C GLN A 338 -6.29 2.86 9.59
N ILE A 339 -5.08 2.60 9.09
CA ILE A 339 -4.74 2.76 7.67
C ILE A 339 -5.58 1.87 6.75
N LEU A 340 -5.80 0.60 7.12
CA LEU A 340 -6.58 -0.33 6.30
C LEU A 340 -8.06 0.10 6.22
N THR A 341 -8.64 0.50 7.35
CA THR A 341 -10.00 1.03 7.40
C THR A 341 -10.15 2.26 6.52
N ARG A 342 -9.21 3.20 6.59
CA ARG A 342 -9.24 4.42 5.79
C ARG A 342 -9.03 4.15 4.30
N LEU A 343 -8.13 3.23 3.94
CA LEU A 343 -7.97 2.81 2.54
C LEU A 343 -9.26 2.19 2.00
N HIS A 344 -9.95 1.35 2.78
CA HIS A 344 -11.23 0.79 2.36
C HIS A 344 -12.33 1.86 2.28
N GLN A 345 -12.35 2.85 3.18
CA GLN A 345 -13.27 3.98 3.07
C GLN A 345 -13.04 4.82 1.81
N ALA A 346 -11.78 5.06 1.43
CA ALA A 346 -11.43 5.80 0.22
C ALA A 346 -11.71 4.99 -1.06
N PHE A 347 -11.51 3.67 -1.00
CA PHE A 347 -11.61 2.75 -2.13
C PHE A 347 -12.51 1.53 -1.81
N PRO A 348 -13.82 1.73 -1.59
CA PRO A 348 -14.72 0.71 -1.03
C PRO A 348 -14.89 -0.52 -1.91
N ARG A 349 -14.75 -0.35 -3.23
CA ARG A 349 -14.86 -1.43 -4.20
C ARG A 349 -13.54 -2.13 -4.51
N LEU A 350 -12.41 -1.75 -3.89
CA LEU A 350 -11.17 -2.51 -4.07
C LEU A 350 -11.09 -3.69 -3.11
N GLN A 351 -10.55 -4.81 -3.58
CA GLN A 351 -10.09 -5.91 -2.74
C GLN A 351 -8.70 -5.57 -2.26
N ILE A 352 -8.54 -5.35 -0.97
CA ILE A 352 -7.27 -4.94 -0.39
C ILE A 352 -6.61 -6.17 0.23
N ILE A 353 -5.43 -6.52 -0.24
CA ILE A 353 -4.63 -7.62 0.31
C ILE A 353 -3.31 -7.00 0.78
N ALA A 354 -3.13 -6.94 2.09
CA ALA A 354 -2.00 -6.29 2.73
C ALA A 354 -1.17 -7.28 3.54
N THR A 355 0.13 -7.03 3.64
CA THR A 355 1.01 -7.73 4.59
C THR A 355 1.51 -6.76 5.65
N GLY A 356 1.83 -7.27 6.84
CA GLY A 356 2.45 -6.49 7.90
C GLY A 356 3.13 -7.38 8.93
N ASN A 357 3.70 -6.76 9.96
CA ASN A 357 4.26 -7.47 11.11
C ASN A 357 3.83 -6.89 12.47
N ARG A 358 3.07 -5.79 12.47
CA ARG A 358 2.61 -5.10 13.68
C ARG A 358 1.23 -5.55 14.15
N SER A 359 1.07 -5.68 15.47
CA SER A 359 -0.21 -6.03 16.11
C SER A 359 -1.24 -4.92 16.01
N GLU A 360 -0.81 -3.67 15.87
CA GLU A 360 -1.66 -2.49 15.70
C GLU A 360 -2.60 -2.64 14.49
N LEU A 361 -2.15 -3.34 13.43
CA LEU A 361 -2.97 -3.64 12.26
C LEU A 361 -4.19 -4.53 12.58
N LEU A 362 -4.20 -5.20 13.75
CA LEU A 362 -5.29 -6.04 14.22
C LEU A 362 -6.33 -5.28 15.04
N GLU A 363 -6.15 -3.99 15.35
CA GLU A 363 -7.13 -3.24 16.17
C GLU A 363 -8.54 -3.22 15.56
N GLN A 364 -8.66 -3.40 14.23
CA GLN A 364 -9.94 -3.48 13.50
C GLN A 364 -10.14 -4.86 12.85
N ALA A 365 -9.53 -5.92 13.38
CA ALA A 365 -9.50 -7.27 12.80
C ALA A 365 -10.88 -7.88 12.54
N GLU A 366 -11.93 -7.47 13.26
CA GLU A 366 -13.31 -7.95 13.02
C GLU A 366 -13.83 -7.66 11.61
N ARG A 367 -13.25 -6.66 10.93
CA ARG A 367 -13.63 -6.25 9.58
C ARG A 367 -12.75 -6.87 8.49
N PHE A 368 -11.73 -7.63 8.87
CA PHE A 368 -10.70 -8.12 7.96
C PHE A 368 -10.58 -9.64 8.05
N GLN A 369 -10.22 -10.27 6.93
CA GLN A 369 -9.73 -11.64 6.96
C GLN A 369 -8.26 -11.62 7.42
N CYS A 370 -8.01 -11.98 8.68
CA CYS A 370 -6.67 -12.00 9.24
C CYS A 370 -6.03 -13.39 9.13
N LEU A 371 -4.87 -13.47 8.49
CA LEU A 371 -4.08 -14.69 8.31
C LEU A 371 -2.69 -14.51 8.91
N LYS A 372 -2.19 -15.54 9.59
CA LYS A 372 -0.82 -15.65 10.08
C LYS A 372 -0.04 -16.60 9.18
N LEU A 373 1.10 -16.14 8.67
CA LEU A 373 2.04 -16.93 7.91
C LEU A 373 3.13 -17.44 8.85
N GLU A 374 3.07 -18.73 9.18
CA GLU A 374 4.05 -19.42 10.03
C GLU A 374 4.40 -20.77 9.41
N HIS A 375 5.66 -21.17 9.53
CA HIS A 375 6.12 -22.48 9.03
C HIS A 375 5.71 -22.78 7.58
N GLN A 376 5.71 -21.74 6.72
CA GLN A 376 5.33 -21.85 5.30
C GLN A 376 3.86 -22.24 5.07
N GLN A 377 2.99 -22.00 6.05
CA GLN A 377 1.55 -22.24 5.97
C GLN A 377 0.77 -21.02 6.48
N LEU A 378 -0.46 -20.88 5.99
CA LEU A 378 -1.38 -19.83 6.41
C LEU A 378 -2.37 -20.39 7.42
N HIS A 379 -2.50 -19.69 8.55
CA HIS A 379 -3.45 -20.01 9.61
C HIS A 379 -4.37 -18.82 9.85
N PRO A 380 -5.69 -19.01 9.97
CA PRO A 380 -6.59 -17.92 10.34
C PRO A 380 -6.30 -17.44 11.76
N ILE A 381 -6.33 -16.13 11.97
CA ILE A 381 -6.20 -15.52 13.31
C ILE A 381 -7.60 -15.42 13.92
N ALA A 382 -7.86 -16.18 14.97
CA ALA A 382 -9.10 -16.08 15.72
C ALA A 382 -9.05 -14.88 16.69
N TRP A 383 -9.45 -13.70 16.21
CA TRP A 383 -9.44 -12.46 17.00
C TRP A 383 -10.25 -12.58 18.31
N GLN A 384 -11.39 -13.28 18.26
CA GLN A 384 -12.28 -13.51 19.40
C GLN A 384 -11.57 -14.18 20.60
N SER A 385 -10.53 -14.98 20.37
CA SER A 385 -9.74 -15.61 21.44
C SER A 385 -8.63 -14.71 22.02
N LEU A 386 -8.20 -13.68 21.29
CA LEU A 386 -7.10 -12.80 21.68
C LEU A 386 -7.57 -11.55 22.44
N GLN A 387 -8.81 -11.14 22.23
CA GLN A 387 -9.43 -9.97 22.88
C GLN A 387 -9.34 -9.96 24.41
N PRO A 388 -9.62 -11.07 25.15
CA PRO A 388 -9.47 -11.07 26.61
C PRO A 388 -8.01 -10.99 27.05
N GLN A 389 -7.08 -11.63 26.34
CA GLN A 389 -5.65 -11.60 26.68
C GLN A 389 -5.06 -10.20 26.49
N PHE A 390 -5.43 -9.50 25.41
CA PHE A 390 -5.02 -8.10 25.24
C PHE A 390 -5.64 -7.21 26.31
N ALA A 391 -6.92 -7.38 26.64
CA ALA A 391 -7.57 -6.59 27.69
C ALA A 391 -6.91 -6.78 29.06
N GLU A 392 -6.53 -8.01 29.42
CA GLU A 392 -5.77 -8.31 30.64
C GLU A 392 -4.39 -7.65 30.62
N ILE A 393 -3.63 -7.76 29.52
CA ILE A 393 -2.31 -7.13 29.40
C ILE A 393 -2.42 -5.59 29.47
N TYR A 394 -3.40 -4.99 28.81
CA TYR A 394 -3.63 -3.54 28.88
C TYR A 394 -4.03 -3.11 30.30
N ALA A 395 -4.85 -3.90 30.99
CA ALA A 395 -5.20 -3.65 32.39
C ALA A 395 -3.96 -3.72 33.30
N ASP A 396 -3.12 -4.76 33.16
CA ASP A 396 -1.88 -4.91 33.93
C ASP A 396 -0.88 -3.77 33.68
N VAL A 397 -0.76 -3.31 32.43
CA VAL A 397 0.10 -2.17 32.07
C VAL A 397 -0.45 -0.86 32.65
N LEU A 398 -1.78 -0.67 32.62
CA LEU A 398 -2.41 0.50 33.23
C LEU A 398 -2.25 0.48 34.76
N GLU A 399 -2.46 -0.67 35.40
CA GLU A 399 -2.26 -0.85 36.84
C GLU A 399 -0.79 -0.60 37.24
N THR A 400 0.17 -1.08 36.45
CA THR A 400 1.60 -0.80 36.71
C THR A 400 1.96 0.67 36.52
N THR A 401 1.38 1.37 35.53
CA THR A 401 1.59 2.83 35.39
C THR A 401 0.98 3.62 36.55
N HIS A 402 -0.16 3.19 37.09
CA HIS A 402 -0.74 3.80 38.29
C HIS A 402 0.05 3.53 39.58
N THR A 403 0.87 2.47 39.64
CA THR A 403 1.80 2.26 40.76
C THR A 403 3.11 3.06 40.67
N THR A 404 3.38 3.70 39.52
CA THR A 404 4.57 4.55 39.32
C THR A 404 4.32 6.06 39.43
N GLU A 405 3.11 6.48 39.84
CA GLU A 405 2.84 7.88 40.23
C GLU A 405 2.74 8.01 41.75
N ASP A 406 3.89 7.88 42.42
CA ASP A 406 4.24 8.63 43.64
C ASP A 406 5.75 8.53 43.93
N VAL A 407 6.59 8.69 42.90
CA VAL A 407 7.96 9.17 43.10
C VAL A 407 8.02 10.55 42.48
N SER A 408 7.62 11.54 43.27
CA SER A 408 7.92 12.94 42.99
C SER A 408 9.42 13.09 42.75
N LEU A 409 9.81 13.26 41.48
CA LEU A 409 11.11 13.77 41.10
C LEU A 409 11.18 15.23 41.55
N GLN A 410 11.49 15.44 42.83
CA GLN A 410 11.98 16.72 43.29
C GLN A 410 13.35 16.92 42.63
N GLU A 411 13.44 17.85 41.69
CA GLU A 411 14.71 18.47 41.31
C GLU A 411 15.33 19.07 42.57
N GLN A 412 16.21 18.30 43.21
CA GLN A 412 17.09 18.84 44.24
C GLN A 412 18.22 19.58 43.52
N ASN A 413 18.30 20.88 43.81
CA ASN A 413 19.38 21.77 43.36
C ASN A 413 20.76 21.09 43.54
N PRO A 414 21.70 21.28 42.59
CA PRO A 414 22.99 20.62 42.61
C PRO A 414 23.83 21.18 43.76
N THR A 415 23.76 20.52 44.91
CA THR A 415 24.72 20.75 46.00
C THR A 415 25.77 19.66 45.87
N GLN A 416 27.03 20.07 45.76
CA GLN A 416 28.20 19.23 45.53
C GLN A 416 28.23 18.03 46.50
N LEU A 417 27.77 16.87 46.06
CA LEU A 417 27.97 15.61 46.78
C LEU A 417 29.43 15.20 46.61
N GLY A 418 30.15 15.13 47.74
CA GLY A 418 31.53 14.65 47.76
C GLY A 418 31.60 13.19 47.32
N THR A 419 32.65 12.83 46.60
CA THR A 419 32.92 11.47 46.09
C THR A 419 32.83 10.38 47.17
N ALA A 420 33.01 10.72 48.45
CA ALA A 420 32.87 9.81 49.58
C ALA A 420 31.43 9.34 49.84
N GLU A 421 30.42 10.20 49.66
CA GLU A 421 29.01 9.86 49.90
C GLU A 421 28.45 8.98 48.78
N ILE A 422 28.88 9.24 47.54
CA ILE A 422 28.57 8.41 46.37
C ILE A 422 29.12 6.99 46.57
N LEU A 423 30.35 6.86 47.08
CA LEU A 423 30.97 5.57 47.34
C LEU A 423 30.25 4.78 48.44
N GLN A 424 29.72 5.48 49.45
CA GLN A 424 28.98 4.87 50.55
C GLN A 424 27.59 4.39 50.12
N GLN A 425 26.91 5.13 49.23
CA GLN A 425 25.65 4.69 48.62
C GLN A 425 25.85 3.48 47.71
N ILE A 426 26.91 3.47 46.90
CA ILE A 426 27.25 2.32 46.05
C ILE A 426 27.52 1.08 46.92
N GLN A 427 28.25 1.22 48.03
CA GLN A 427 28.47 0.12 48.97
C GLN A 427 27.18 -0.38 49.64
N ASN A 428 26.18 0.44 49.88
CA ASN A 428 24.95 -0.02 50.54
C ASN A 428 24.03 -0.84 49.61
N HIS A 429 24.18 -0.68 48.29
CA HIS A 429 23.33 -1.33 47.29
C HIS A 429 23.98 -2.53 46.58
N LEU A 430 25.24 -2.83 46.89
CA LEU A 430 25.98 -3.96 46.29
C LEU A 430 25.95 -5.21 47.20
N THR A 431 25.75 -6.37 46.57
CA THR A 431 25.91 -7.68 47.22
C THR A 431 27.38 -7.95 47.61
N ALA A 432 27.63 -8.87 48.53
CA ALA A 432 28.97 -9.12 49.08
C ALA A 432 30.02 -9.50 48.01
N GLU A 433 29.60 -10.24 46.97
CA GLU A 433 30.47 -10.60 45.84
C GLU A 433 30.81 -9.38 44.98
N GLN A 434 29.82 -8.53 44.69
CA GLN A 434 30.03 -7.31 43.89
C GLN A 434 30.91 -6.29 44.63
N LYS A 435 30.86 -6.26 45.97
CA LYS A 435 31.79 -5.46 46.79
C LYS A 435 33.23 -5.93 46.64
N GLN A 436 33.47 -7.24 46.64
CA GLN A 436 34.81 -7.80 46.48
C GLN A 436 35.37 -7.49 45.10
N GLU A 437 34.57 -7.60 44.04
CA GLU A 437 35.01 -7.30 42.68
C GLU A 437 35.32 -5.80 42.48
N LEU A 438 34.51 -4.92 43.06
CA LEU A 438 34.77 -3.48 43.04
C LEU A 438 36.09 -3.13 43.75
N LEU A 439 36.34 -3.73 44.92
CA LEU A 439 37.59 -3.55 45.67
C LEU A 439 38.80 -4.06 44.88
N GLN A 440 38.66 -5.17 44.18
CA GLN A 440 39.72 -5.75 43.35
C GLN A 440 40.07 -4.82 42.17
N ARG A 441 39.07 -4.22 41.53
CA ARG A 441 39.25 -3.28 40.42
C ARG A 441 39.85 -1.94 40.86
N LEU A 442 39.48 -1.45 42.04
CA LEU A 442 40.07 -0.24 42.63
C LEU A 442 41.56 -0.44 42.96
N GLN A 443 41.93 -1.60 43.50
CA GLN A 443 43.34 -1.93 43.78
C GLN A 443 44.18 -2.07 42.51
N GLN A 444 43.59 -2.49 41.38
CA GLN A 444 44.29 -2.56 40.09
C GLN A 444 44.57 -1.17 39.50
N LEU A 445 43.67 -0.21 39.70
CA LEU A 445 43.81 1.16 39.19
C LEU A 445 44.92 1.95 39.89
N ASP A 446 45.19 1.68 41.16
CA ASP A 446 46.29 2.33 41.90
C ASP A 446 47.69 1.80 41.55
N SER A 447 47.78 0.77 40.69
CA SER A 447 49.04 0.10 40.35
C SER A 447 49.61 0.41 38.96
N GLU A 448 48.96 1.27 38.16
CA GLU A 448 49.53 1.75 36.89
C GLU A 448 50.28 3.08 37.06
N PRO A 449 51.59 3.16 36.77
CA PRO A 449 52.32 4.41 36.78
C PRO A 449 52.05 5.19 35.48
N THR A 450 51.58 6.43 35.60
CA THR A 450 51.42 7.39 34.49
C THR A 450 52.77 7.76 33.86
N PRO A 451 52.97 7.63 32.53
CA PRO A 451 54.13 8.21 31.86
C PRO A 451 53.88 9.67 31.47
N ASP A 452 54.85 10.50 31.83
CA ASP A 452 55.05 11.91 31.50
C ASP A 452 55.13 12.22 29.99
N GLN A 453 54.60 13.41 29.63
CA GLN A 453 55.18 14.46 28.76
C GLN A 453 56.24 14.08 27.70
N LEU A 454 56.04 14.35 26.39
CA LEU A 454 56.52 15.51 25.55
C LEU A 454 56.71 15.02 24.08
N PRO A 455 57.05 15.84 23.06
CA PRO A 455 57.04 17.31 22.90
C PRO A 455 56.40 17.83 21.58
N GLU A 456 56.29 19.16 21.48
CA GLU A 456 56.14 19.93 20.23
C GLU A 456 57.34 19.75 19.28
N SER A 457 57.03 19.59 17.99
CA SER A 457 57.74 20.19 16.84
C SER A 457 56.91 20.05 15.58
#